data_AF-A0A7J4S2A5-F1
#
_entry.id   AF-A0A7J4S2A5-F1
#
_cell.length_a   1.000
_cell.length_b   1.000
_cell.length_c   1.000
_cell.angle_alpha   90.00
_cell.angle_beta   90.00
_cell.angle_gamma   90.00
#
_symmetry.space_group_name_H-M   'P 1'
#
loop_
_entity.id
_entity.type
_entity.pdbx_description
1 polymer ?
#
loop_
_entity_poly.entity_id
_entity_poly.type
_entity_poly.pdbx_seq_one_letter_code
_entity_poly.pdbx_strand_id
1 'polypeptide(L)'
;MRLLFEFFRRAGGLKCVYRHCIKVDGKRESSAEHSWRLALMASAVAGEFGLDSSKAVKLALVHDLLECIAGDTDFVEVAEVVPRKKARERRKRWRLPS
;
A
#
# COMPACT_ATOMS: atom_id res chain seq x y z
N MET A 1 8.35 13.98 21.28
CA MET A 1 8.77 14.37 19.91
C MET A 1 9.64 13.37 19.17
N ARG A 2 10.53 12.61 19.83
CA ARG A 2 11.38 11.60 19.16
C ARG A 2 10.60 10.55 18.33
N LEU A 3 9.48 10.04 18.86
CA LEU A 3 8.63 9.08 18.15
C LEU A 3 7.99 9.64 16.88
N LEU A 4 7.55 10.90 16.92
CA LEU A 4 6.91 11.55 15.79
C LEU A 4 7.92 11.84 14.67
N PHE A 5 9.15 12.23 15.03
CA PHE A 5 10.24 12.39 14.08
C PHE A 5 10.57 11.06 13.39
N GLU A 6 10.70 9.98 14.16
CA GLU A 6 10.99 8.65 13.61
C GLU A 6 9.85 8.16 12.71
N PHE A 7 8.60 8.43 13.07
CA PHE A 7 7.45 8.15 12.23
C PHE A 7 7.56 8.85 10.86
N PHE A 8 7.78 10.17 10.84
CA PHE A 8 7.88 10.91 9.58
C PHE A 8 9.12 10.51 8.76
N ARG A 9 10.23 10.18 9.43
CA ARG A 9 11.42 9.65 8.77
C ARG A 9 11.12 8.33 8.05
N ARG A 10 10.40 7.40 8.70
CA ARG A 10 9.99 6.12 8.10
C ARG A 10 8.98 6.32 6.97
N ALA A 11 7.96 7.15 7.18
CA ALA A 11 6.99 7.49 6.14
C ALA A 11 7.66 8.12 4.90
N GLY A 12 8.73 8.89 5.09
CA GLY A 12 9.55 9.43 4.00
C GLY A 12 10.18 8.37 3.09
N GLY A 13 10.32 7.12 3.57
CA GLY A 13 10.80 5.98 2.78
C GLY A 13 9.94 5.64 1.57
N LEU A 14 8.66 6.07 1.54
CA LEU A 14 7.77 5.89 0.39
C LEU A 14 8.27 6.57 -0.90
N LYS A 15 9.20 7.54 -0.79
CA LYS A 15 9.86 8.15 -1.95
C LYS A 15 10.80 7.20 -2.68
N CYS A 16 11.26 6.15 -2.01
CA CYS A 16 12.20 5.16 -2.52
C CYS A 16 11.53 3.82 -2.86
N VAL A 17 10.23 3.68 -2.56
CA VAL A 17 9.43 2.53 -2.98
C VAL A 17 8.86 2.86 -4.35
N TYR A 18 9.26 2.08 -5.36
CA TYR A 18 8.82 2.25 -6.73
C TYR A 18 7.74 1.23 -7.06
N ARG A 19 6.64 1.73 -7.62
CA ARG A 19 5.55 0.89 -8.10
C ARG A 19 5.99 0.08 -9.32
N HIS A 20 5.39 -1.09 -9.51
CA HIS A 20 5.59 -1.92 -10.70
C HIS A 20 5.20 -1.23 -12.02
N CYS A 21 4.21 -0.33 -12.00
CA CYS A 21 3.77 0.39 -13.19
C CYS A 21 4.84 1.40 -13.67
N ILE A 22 5.30 1.21 -14.90
CA ILE A 22 6.22 2.12 -15.58
C ILE A 22 5.40 3.23 -16.26
N LYS A 23 5.74 4.49 -15.99
CA LYS A 23 5.12 5.64 -16.68
C LYS A 23 5.53 5.66 -18.16
N VAL A 24 4.79 6.40 -18.97
CA VAL A 24 5.03 6.53 -20.42
C VAL A 24 6.44 7.07 -20.74
N ASP A 25 7.05 7.82 -19.82
CA ASP A 25 8.41 8.37 -19.92
C ASP A 25 9.52 7.40 -19.47
N GLY A 26 9.17 6.15 -19.13
CA GLY A 26 10.11 5.13 -18.67
C GLY A 26 10.50 5.23 -17.19
N LYS A 27 10.03 6.25 -16.45
CA LYS A 27 10.28 6.37 -15.01
C LYS A 27 9.24 5.59 -14.22
N ARG A 28 9.67 4.97 -13.11
CA ARG A 28 8.74 4.34 -12.17
C ARG A 28 8.16 5.39 -11.24
N GLU A 29 6.86 5.28 -10.98
CA GLU A 29 6.17 6.06 -9.97
C GLU A 29 6.60 5.61 -8.58
N SER A 30 6.88 6.55 -7.67
CA SER A 30 7.05 6.18 -6.26
C SER A 30 5.70 6.09 -5.53
N SER A 31 5.61 5.28 -4.48
CA SER A 31 4.40 5.17 -3.66
C SER A 31 3.98 6.50 -3.02
N ALA A 32 4.96 7.39 -2.75
CA ALA A 32 4.69 8.75 -2.32
C ALA A 32 3.99 9.60 -3.40
N GLU A 33 4.47 9.54 -4.66
CA GLU A 33 3.83 10.22 -5.79
C GLU A 33 2.41 9.70 -6.03
N HIS A 34 2.23 8.39 -5.92
CA HIS A 34 0.94 7.73 -6.04
C HIS A 34 -0.06 8.23 -4.98
N SER A 35 0.34 8.16 -3.72
CA SER A 35 -0.48 8.59 -2.57
C SER A 35 -0.87 10.07 -2.68
N TRP A 36 0.06 10.92 -3.14
CA TRP A 36 -0.23 12.33 -3.39
C TRP A 36 -1.28 12.54 -4.48
N ARG A 37 -1.14 11.86 -5.64
CA ARG A 37 -2.11 11.96 -6.73
C ARG A 37 -3.49 11.43 -6.29
N LEU A 38 -3.53 10.31 -5.57
CA LEU A 38 -4.76 9.75 -5.02
C LEU A 38 -5.44 10.71 -4.04
N ALA A 39 -4.68 11.36 -3.15
CA ALA A 39 -5.22 12.35 -2.23
C ALA A 39 -5.80 13.56 -2.97
N LEU A 40 -5.14 14.02 -4.04
CA LEU A 40 -5.64 15.09 -4.89
C LEU A 40 -6.96 14.69 -5.57
N MET A 41 -7.01 13.50 -6.17
CA MET A 41 -8.23 12.97 -6.79
C MET A 41 -9.36 12.86 -5.78
N ALA A 42 -9.10 12.25 -4.60
CA ALA A 42 -10.07 12.11 -3.53
C ALA A 42 -10.62 13.46 -3.06
N SER A 43 -9.77 14.49 -2.98
CA SER A 43 -10.21 15.85 -2.62
C SER A 43 -11.19 16.45 -3.63
N ALA A 44 -11.03 16.12 -4.92
CA ALA A 44 -11.87 16.63 -6.00
C ALA A 44 -13.21 15.87 -6.11
N VAL A 45 -13.19 14.55 -5.99
CA VAL A 45 -14.38 13.72 -6.30
C VAL A 45 -15.21 13.31 -5.10
N ALA A 46 -14.67 13.36 -3.87
CA ALA A 46 -15.38 12.84 -2.69
C ALA A 46 -16.77 13.48 -2.48
N GLY A 47 -16.91 14.77 -2.80
CA GLY A 47 -18.20 15.48 -2.72
C GLY A 47 -19.27 14.93 -3.66
N GLU A 48 -18.89 14.44 -4.85
CA GLU A 48 -19.81 13.85 -5.83
C GLU A 48 -20.44 12.54 -5.32
N PHE A 49 -19.76 11.87 -4.40
CA PHE A 49 -20.21 10.61 -3.79
C PHE A 49 -20.82 10.80 -2.39
N GLY A 50 -21.02 12.05 -1.94
CA GLY A 50 -21.49 12.33 -0.58
C GLY A 50 -20.51 11.87 0.52
N LEU A 51 -19.22 11.77 0.20
CA LEU A 51 -18.16 11.36 1.13
C LEU A 51 -17.49 12.58 1.76
N ASP A 52 -16.98 12.41 2.98
CA ASP A 52 -16.13 13.42 3.64
C ASP A 52 -14.75 13.48 2.96
N SER A 53 -14.50 14.55 2.20
CA SER A 53 -13.24 14.79 1.51
C SER A 53 -12.04 14.80 2.46
N SER A 54 -12.16 15.34 3.68
CA SER A 54 -11.06 15.36 4.65
C SER A 54 -10.69 13.95 5.09
N LYS A 55 -11.69 13.11 5.35
CA LYS A 55 -11.49 11.70 5.69
C LYS A 55 -10.88 10.92 4.52
N ALA A 56 -11.36 11.15 3.30
CA ALA A 56 -10.85 10.51 2.09
C ALA A 56 -9.38 10.86 1.83
N VAL A 57 -9.02 12.15 1.93
CA VAL A 57 -7.62 12.62 1.80
C VAL A 57 -6.73 12.00 2.88
N LYS A 58 -7.16 11.99 4.14
CA LYS A 58 -6.37 11.39 5.22
C LYS A 58 -6.13 9.90 4.99
N LEU A 59 -7.13 9.17 4.51
CA LEU A 59 -7.00 7.76 4.18
C LEU A 59 -6.02 7.55 3.02
N ALA A 60 -6.15 8.33 1.93
CA ALA A 60 -5.26 8.28 0.79
C ALA A 60 -3.79 8.54 1.16
N LEU A 61 -3.53 9.46 2.10
CA LEU A 61 -2.16 9.74 2.55
C LEU A 61 -1.53 8.61 3.35
N VAL A 62 -2.33 7.73 3.97
CA VAL A 62 -1.82 6.66 4.87
C VAL A 62 -1.98 5.25 4.31
N HIS A 63 -2.71 5.07 3.20
CA HIS A 63 -3.10 3.74 2.71
C HIS A 63 -1.91 2.83 2.42
N ASP A 64 -0.84 3.39 1.84
CA ASP A 64 0.39 2.66 1.46
C ASP A 64 1.53 2.80 2.49
N LEU A 65 1.27 3.29 3.72
CA LEU A 65 2.34 3.47 4.73
C LEU A 65 3.10 2.17 5.05
N LEU A 66 2.46 1.02 4.92
CA LEU A 66 3.12 -0.27 5.16
C LEU A 66 4.24 -0.55 4.15
N GLU A 67 4.16 0.02 2.95
CA GLU A 67 5.12 -0.21 1.87
C GLU A 67 6.52 0.31 2.22
N CYS A 68 6.64 1.30 3.13
CA CYS A 68 7.96 1.74 3.61
C CYS A 68 8.71 0.66 4.44
N ILE A 69 8.01 -0.40 4.86
CA ILE A 69 8.56 -1.54 5.60
C ILE A 69 8.57 -2.79 4.72
N ALA A 70 7.47 -3.06 4.00
CA ALA A 70 7.28 -4.30 3.25
C ALA A 70 7.76 -4.23 1.79
N GLY A 71 7.97 -3.02 1.24
CA GLY A 71 8.10 -2.79 -0.20
C GLY A 71 6.76 -2.81 -0.94
N ASP A 72 6.76 -2.45 -2.21
CA ASP A 72 5.61 -2.58 -3.12
C ASP A 72 5.39 -4.07 -3.39
N THR A 73 4.36 -4.65 -2.76
CA THR A 73 3.99 -6.06 -2.99
C THR A 73 2.93 -6.09 -4.07
N ASP A 74 3.27 -6.64 -5.24
CA ASP A 74 2.33 -6.72 -6.36
C ASP A 74 1.10 -7.53 -5.94
N PHE A 75 -0.09 -7.02 -6.28
CA PHE A 75 -1.35 -7.73 -6.07
C PHE A 75 -1.33 -9.13 -6.67
N VAL A 76 -0.65 -9.33 -7.80
CA VAL A 76 -0.47 -10.63 -8.45
C VAL A 76 0.35 -11.57 -7.55
N GLU A 77 1.44 -11.10 -6.96
CA GLU A 77 2.23 -11.90 -6.02
C GLU A 77 1.42 -12.27 -4.78
N VAL A 78 0.66 -11.34 -4.21
CA VAL A 78 -0.23 -11.63 -3.06
C VAL A 78 -1.30 -12.66 -3.46
N ALA A 79 -1.90 -12.50 -4.63
CA ALA A 79 -2.94 -13.39 -5.14
C ALA A 79 -2.45 -14.82 -5.38
N GLU A 80 -1.16 -15.02 -5.68
CA GLU A 80 -0.58 -16.37 -5.80
C GLU A 80 -0.08 -16.94 -4.45
N VAL A 81 0.49 -16.09 -3.60
CA VAL A 81 1.10 -16.50 -2.32
C VAL A 81 0.03 -16.87 -1.28
N VAL A 82 -1.09 -16.15 -1.22
CA VAL A 82 -2.15 -16.39 -0.22
C VAL A 82 -2.83 -17.75 -0.42
N PRO A 83 -3.25 -18.16 -1.63
CA PRO A 83 -3.77 -19.51 -1.88
C PRO A 83 -2.73 -20.59 -1.60
N ARG A 84 -1.46 -20.39 -1.98
CA ARG A 84 -0.37 -21.36 -1.72
C ARG A 84 -0.12 -21.55 -0.22
N LYS A 85 -0.08 -20.47 0.57
CA LYS A 85 0.05 -20.54 2.03
C LYS A 85 -1.13 -21.30 2.66
N LYS A 86 -2.37 -20.97 2.27
CA LYS A 86 -3.57 -21.68 2.74
C LYS A 86 -3.55 -23.17 2.38
N ALA A 87 -3.10 -23.52 1.16
CA ALA A 87 -2.98 -24.92 0.72
C ALA A 87 -1.90 -25.68 1.53
N ARG A 88 -0.77 -25.04 1.84
CA ARG A 88 0.30 -25.62 2.66
C ARG A 88 -0.13 -25.83 4.10
N GLU A 89 -0.89 -24.91 4.69
CA GLU A 89 -1.45 -25.03 6.05
C GLU A 89 -2.49 -26.14 6.14
N ARG A 90 -3.38 -26.29 5.14
CA ARG A 90 -4.32 -27.42 5.06
C ARG A 90 -3.61 -28.77 4.97
N ARG A 91 -2.53 -28.87 4.18
CA ARG A 91 -1.69 -30.09 4.12
C ARG A 91 -0.99 -30.39 5.45
N LYS A 92 -0.54 -29.38 6.20
CA LYS A 92 0.06 -29.57 7.53
C LYS A 92 -0.99 -30.00 8.56
N ARG A 93 -2.19 -29.42 8.53
CA ARG A 93 -3.31 -29.80 9.40
C ARG A 93 -3.73 -31.26 9.23
N TRP A 94 -3.66 -31.80 8.01
CA TRP A 94 -3.96 -33.20 7.71
C TRP A 94 -2.79 -34.18 8.01
N ARG A 95 -1.60 -33.68 8.37
CA ARG A 95 -0.42 -34.49 8.70
C ARG A 95 -0.15 -34.64 10.19
N LEU A 96 -1.00 -34.07 11.05
CA LEU A 96 -0.95 -34.32 12.49
C LEU A 96 -1.60 -35.68 12.77
N PRO A 97 -0.92 -36.63 13.44
CA PRO A 97 -1.53 -37.90 13.80
C PRO A 97 -2.67 -37.67 14.78
N SER A 98 -3.74 -38.45 14.62
CA SER A 98 -4.91 -38.55 15.49
C SER A 98 -4.55 -38.93 16.92
#